data_AF-A0A3D3ZP95-F1
#
_entry.id   AF-A0A3D3ZP95-F1
#
_cell.length_a   1.000
_cell.length_b   1.000
_cell.length_c   1.000
_cell.angle_alpha   90.00
_cell.angle_beta   90.00
_cell.angle_gamma   90.00
#
_symmetry.space_group_name_H-M   'P 1'
#
loop_
_entity.id
_entity.type
_entity.pdbx_description
1 polymer ?
#
loop_
_entity_poly.entity_id
_entity_poly.type
_entity_poly.pdbx_seq_one_letter_code
_entity_poly.pdbx_strand_id
1 'polypeptide(L)'
;TYQDSPVTDYFNKQHPGKFAVGGAVINAGLEGIVIRKGDTKMFNAVKSAFDKLKADGTYKQIIDKWGLTNEAISLVDRRTLFA
;
A
#
# COMPACT_ATOMS: atom_id res chain seq x y z
N THR A 1 0.79 15.86 -2.79
CA THR A 1 1.13 14.43 -2.83
C THR A 1 0.08 13.74 -3.68
N TYR A 2 0.40 12.61 -4.29
CA TYR A 2 -0.52 11.87 -5.17
C TYR A 2 -0.94 10.56 -4.46
N GLN A 3 -1.52 10.69 -3.27
CA GLN A 3 -1.89 9.54 -2.43
C GLN A 3 -3.09 8.79 -3.02
N ASP A 4 -4.02 9.51 -3.65
CA ASP A 4 -5.24 8.94 -4.24
C ASP A 4 -5.06 8.48 -5.71
N SER A 5 -3.82 8.35 -6.22
CA SER A 5 -3.60 7.82 -7.59
C SER A 5 -4.27 6.46 -7.83
N PRO A 6 -4.30 5.52 -6.86
CA PRO A 6 -5.04 4.26 -7.02
C PRO A 6 -6.52 4.43 -7.40
N VAL A 7 -7.19 5.47 -6.89
CA VAL A 7 -8.61 5.71 -7.17
C VAL A 7 -8.80 6.05 -8.64
N THR A 8 -7.93 6.91 -9.18
CA THR A 8 -7.98 7.32 -10.58
C THR A 8 -7.58 6.18 -11.50
N ASP A 9 -6.56 5.40 -11.13
CA ASP A 9 -6.13 4.23 -11.90
C ASP A 9 -7.20 3.14 -11.94
N TYR A 10 -7.87 2.89 -10.82
CA TYR A 10 -9.01 1.98 -10.77
C TYR A 10 -10.16 2.46 -11.66
N PHE A 11 -10.51 3.76 -11.61
CA PHE A 11 -11.55 4.33 -12.46
C PHE A 11 -11.22 4.20 -13.95
N ASN A 12 -9.97 4.48 -14.33
CA ASN A 12 -9.50 4.31 -15.71
C ASN A 12 -9.60 2.85 -16.17
N LYS A 13 -9.23 1.89 -15.31
CA LYS A 13 -9.40 0.44 -15.57
C LYS A 13 -10.85 0.04 -15.84
N GLN A 14 -11.82 0.69 -15.19
CA GLN A 14 -13.25 0.43 -15.43
C GLN A 14 -13.77 1.04 -16.75
N HIS A 15 -13.04 1.97 -17.37
CA HIS A 15 -13.48 2.74 -18.54
C HIS A 15 -12.46 2.68 -19.69
N PRO A 16 -12.26 1.51 -20.32
CA PRO A 16 -11.22 1.32 -21.32
C PRO A 16 -11.40 2.28 -22.51
N GLY A 17 -10.30 2.96 -22.87
CA GLY A 17 -10.25 3.87 -24.03
C GLY A 17 -10.95 5.22 -23.84
N LYS A 18 -11.47 5.53 -22.64
CA LYS A 18 -12.11 6.83 -22.33
C LYS A 18 -11.14 7.87 -21.77
N PHE A 19 -10.09 7.42 -21.10
CA PHE A 19 -9.12 8.29 -20.42
C PHE A 19 -7.69 7.86 -20.71
N ALA A 20 -6.75 8.80 -20.55
CA ALA A 20 -5.32 8.57 -20.66
C ALA A 20 -4.63 9.05 -19.38
N VAL A 21 -3.54 8.39 -19.00
CA VAL A 21 -2.69 8.83 -17.90
C VAL A 21 -1.98 10.12 -18.31
N GLY A 22 -2.25 11.22 -17.61
CA GLY A 22 -1.73 12.56 -17.94
C GLY A 22 -0.29 12.83 -17.48
N GLY A 23 0.32 11.93 -16.72
CA GLY A 23 1.68 12.08 -16.19
C GLY A 23 2.00 11.07 -15.09
N ALA A 24 3.24 11.10 -14.60
CA ALA A 24 3.69 10.22 -13.53
C ALA A 24 3.19 10.69 -12.15
N VAL A 25 2.97 9.72 -11.25
CA VAL A 25 2.76 9.97 -9.82
C VAL A 25 4.07 10.53 -9.23
N ILE A 26 4.03 11.72 -8.66
CA ILE A 26 5.18 12.36 -8.01
C ILE A 26 4.91 12.52 -6.50
N ASN A 27 5.93 12.45 -5.65
CA ASN A 27 5.76 12.60 -4.19
C ASN A 27 4.67 11.69 -3.61
N ALA A 28 4.69 10.39 -3.97
CA ALA A 28 3.84 9.39 -3.36
C ALA A 28 4.13 9.30 -1.85
N GLY A 29 3.08 9.29 -1.03
CA GLY A 29 3.18 9.17 0.42
C GLY A 29 2.98 7.73 0.87
N LEU A 30 3.55 7.36 2.02
CA LEU A 30 3.22 6.09 2.66
C LEU A 30 1.88 6.22 3.38
N GLU A 31 1.03 5.21 3.21
CA GLU A 31 -0.19 5.03 4.00
C GLU A 31 0.05 4.06 5.15
N GLY A 32 -0.75 4.20 6.20
CA GLY A 32 -0.62 3.40 7.41
C GLY A 32 -1.96 3.05 8.03
N ILE A 33 -1.98 1.99 8.81
CA ILE A 33 -3.15 1.57 9.58
C ILE A 33 -3.14 2.36 10.89
N VAL A 34 -4.10 3.28 11.05
CA VAL A 34 -4.18 4.16 12.22
C VAL A 34 -4.72 3.40 13.43
N ILE A 35 -4.08 3.61 14.59
CA ILE A 35 -4.44 3.01 15.87
C ILE A 35 -4.45 4.10 16.94
N ARG A 36 -5.28 3.93 17.99
CA ARG A 36 -5.36 4.88 19.11
C ARG A 36 -4.00 5.04 19.79
N LYS A 37 -3.57 6.29 20.01
CA LYS A 37 -2.34 6.58 20.75
C LYS A 37 -2.39 5.96 22.15
N GLY A 38 -1.33 5.24 22.52
CA GLY A 38 -1.23 4.54 23.81
C GLY A 38 -1.81 3.12 23.83
N ASP A 39 -2.56 2.71 22.81
CA ASP A 39 -3.08 1.33 22.71
C ASP A 39 -2.02 0.39 22.11
N THR A 40 -1.04 0.05 22.95
CA THR A 40 0.08 -0.83 22.55
C THR A 40 -0.38 -2.24 22.23
N LYS A 41 -1.45 -2.72 22.86
CA LYS A 41 -2.01 -4.05 22.61
C LYS A 41 -2.58 -4.12 21.19
N MET A 42 -3.39 -3.14 20.78
CA MET A 42 -3.91 -3.09 19.42
C MET A 42 -2.79 -2.89 18.40
N PHE A 43 -1.82 -2.00 18.69
CA PHE A 43 -0.66 -1.81 17.84
C PHE A 43 0.10 -3.10 17.55
N ASN A 44 0.45 -3.85 18.59
CA ASN A 44 1.20 -5.10 18.44
C ASN A 44 0.39 -6.17 17.71
N ALA A 45 -0.93 -6.26 17.96
CA ALA A 45 -1.80 -7.20 17.27
C ALA A 45 -1.88 -6.91 15.76
N VAL A 46 -2.16 -5.66 15.38
CA VAL A 46 -2.25 -5.24 13.97
C VAL A 46 -0.90 -5.40 13.27
N LYS A 47 0.20 -4.98 13.91
CA LYS A 47 1.54 -5.14 13.35
C LYS A 47 1.87 -6.61 13.10
N SER A 48 1.59 -7.50 14.07
CA SER A 48 1.86 -8.93 13.91
C SER A 48 1.02 -9.56 12.81
N ALA A 49 -0.25 -9.18 12.66
CA ALA A 49 -1.09 -9.65 11.57
C ALA A 49 -0.55 -9.18 10.21
N PHE A 50 -0.20 -7.90 10.09
CA PHE A 50 0.36 -7.34 8.86
C PHE A 50 1.70 -7.99 8.48
N ASP A 51 2.58 -8.25 9.47
CA ASP A 51 3.85 -8.94 9.23
C ASP A 51 3.64 -10.37 8.73
N LYS A 52 2.63 -11.10 9.24
CA LYS A 52 2.26 -12.43 8.72
C LYS A 52 1.78 -12.36 7.26
N LEU A 53 0.90 -11.40 6.92
CA LEU A 53 0.42 -11.21 5.55
C LEU A 53 1.55 -10.88 4.57
N LYS A 54 2.59 -10.17 5.01
CA LYS A 54 3.78 -9.95 4.18
C LYS A 54 4.57 -11.24 3.99
N ALA A 55 4.80 -11.99 5.07
CA ALA A 55 5.63 -13.19 5.07
C ALA A 55 5.01 -14.34 4.26
N ASP A 56 3.69 -14.51 4.32
CA ASP A 56 2.98 -15.57 3.59
C ASP A 56 2.59 -15.18 2.15
N GLY A 57 2.92 -13.96 1.72
CA GLY A 57 2.65 -13.45 0.39
C GLY A 57 1.23 -12.94 0.16
N THR A 58 0.33 -13.02 1.15
CA THR A 58 -1.05 -12.52 1.04
C THR A 58 -1.08 -11.02 0.73
N TYR A 59 -0.19 -10.23 1.34
CA TYR A 59 -0.06 -8.81 1.04
C TYR A 59 0.22 -8.56 -0.45
N LYS A 60 1.16 -9.31 -1.03
CA LYS A 60 1.48 -9.20 -2.45
C LYS A 60 0.27 -9.57 -3.33
N GLN A 61 -0.43 -10.65 -2.99
CA GLN A 61 -1.63 -11.07 -3.72
C GLN A 61 -2.72 -9.97 -3.72
N ILE A 62 -2.90 -9.27 -2.59
CA ILE A 62 -3.85 -8.16 -2.48
C ILE A 62 -3.40 -6.98 -3.37
N ILE A 63 -2.13 -6.58 -3.30
CA ILE A 63 -1.57 -5.50 -4.13
C ILE A 63 -1.76 -5.80 -5.62
N ASP A 64 -1.42 -7.03 -6.05
CA ASP A 64 -1.54 -7.45 -7.44
C ASP A 64 -3.00 -7.44 -7.90
N LYS A 65 -3.92 -7.94 -7.05
CA LYS A 65 -5.36 -8.00 -7.36
C LYS A 65 -5.93 -6.61 -7.68
N TRP A 66 -5.51 -5.59 -6.94
CA TRP A 66 -6.00 -4.23 -7.09
C TRP A 66 -5.16 -3.35 -8.02
N GLY A 67 -4.02 -3.85 -8.51
CA GLY A 67 -3.15 -3.12 -9.43
C GLY A 67 -2.33 -2.01 -8.76
N LEU A 68 -2.04 -2.13 -7.47
CA LEU A 68 -1.38 -1.11 -6.63
C LEU A 68 0.16 -1.25 -6.63
N THR A 69 0.73 -1.77 -7.71
CA THR A 69 2.13 -2.22 -7.72
C THR A 69 3.14 -1.09 -7.56
N ASN A 70 2.78 0.14 -7.94
CA ASN A 70 3.66 1.31 -7.82
C ASN A 70 3.61 1.92 -6.41
N GLU A 71 2.57 1.58 -5.64
CA GLU A 71 2.26 2.07 -4.30
C GLU A 71 2.55 1.04 -3.21
N ALA A 72 2.95 -0.16 -3.61
CA ALA A 72 3.30 -1.23 -2.71
C ALA A 72 4.48 -0.82 -1.82
N ILE A 73 4.38 -1.12 -0.52
CA ILE A 73 5.54 -1.06 0.36
C ILE A 73 6.53 -2.10 -0.17
N SER A 74 7.74 -1.65 -0.52
CA SER A 74 8.80 -2.54 -1.00
C SER A 74 8.93 -3.72 -0.04
N LEU A 75 8.85 -4.96 -0.54
CA LEU A 75 8.79 -6.19 0.26
C LEU A 75 10.00 -6.40 1.20
N VAL A 76 11.03 -5.56 1.09
CA VAL A 76 12.14 -5.48 2.04
C VAL A 76 11.93 -4.25 2.92
N ASP A 77 11.61 -4.49 4.20
CA ASP A 77 11.69 -3.45 5.22
C ASP A 77 13.16 -3.10 5.45
N ARG A 78 13.71 -2.15 4.67
CA ARG A 78 15.10 -1.72 4.85
C ARG A 78 15.37 -1.05 6.20
N ARG A 79 14.33 -0.81 7.03
CA ARG A 79 14.49 -0.28 8.39
C ARG A 79 14.84 -1.36 9.41
N THR A 80 14.71 -2.65 9.05
CA THR A 80 15.21 -3.77 9.86
C THR A 80 16.64 -4.19 9.50
N LEU A 81 17.28 -3.52 8.55
CA LEU A 81 18.69 -3.77 8.17
C LEU A 81 19.70 -3.01 9.04
N PHE A 82 19.24 -2.22 10.02
CA PHE A 82 20.08 -1.39 10.88
C PHE A 82 19.70 -1.50 12.37
N ALA A 83 19.22 -2.67 12.81
CA ALA A 83 19.13 -3.02 14.23
C ALA A 83 20.28 -3.93 14.62
#